data_AF-A0A7W4GB43-F1
#
_entry.id   AF-A0A7W4GB43-F1
#
_cell.length_a   1.000
_cell.length_b   1.000
_cell.length_c   1.000
_cell.angle_alpha   90.00
_cell.angle_beta   90.00
_cell.angle_gamma   90.00
#
_symmetry.space_group_name_H-M   'P 1'
#
loop_
_entity.id
_entity.type
_entity.pdbx_description
1 polymer ?
#
loop_
_entity_poly.entity_id
_entity_poly.type
_entity_poly.pdbx_seq_one_letter_code
_entity_poly.pdbx_strand_id
1 'polypeptide(L)'
;MTSTAFKKLDDFLNKSDHESMDWCDGGESEMAEKLIEKFDEQDWKTLSEVSQNRSLQWQGCLVSILCPQYGAVAQYILVKMTGSKNPDIAFAAMYAISFYCGINANSAGPFIDDCIVHEEFRAKLRLNSEFLASIPQVGNLVGRNYELLQSILRGKP
;
A
#
# COMPACT_ATOMS: atom_id res chain seq x y z
N MET A 1 -13.55 17.34 16.54
CA MET A 1 -14.26 17.60 15.26
C MET A 1 -13.82 16.50 14.31
N THR A 2 -14.73 15.69 13.79
CA THR A 2 -14.38 14.73 12.72
C THR A 2 -13.92 15.53 11.52
N SER A 3 -12.67 15.37 11.10
CA SER A 3 -12.15 16.11 9.96
C SER A 3 -12.97 15.80 8.70
N THR A 4 -13.21 16.84 7.91
CA THR A 4 -14.10 16.80 6.76
C THR A 4 -13.51 16.04 5.57
N ALA A 5 -12.19 15.90 5.48
CA ALA A 5 -11.53 15.20 4.39
C ALA A 5 -11.58 13.69 4.60
N PHE A 6 -11.19 13.19 5.79
CA PHE A 6 -11.30 11.77 6.12
C PHE A 6 -12.72 11.26 5.95
N LYS A 7 -13.73 11.97 6.46
CA LYS A 7 -15.12 11.52 6.32
C LYS A 7 -15.55 11.37 4.85
N LYS A 8 -15.13 12.29 3.99
CA LYS A 8 -15.42 12.20 2.55
C LYS A 8 -14.76 11.00 1.91
N LEU A 9 -13.48 10.74 2.22
CA LEU A 9 -12.79 9.55 1.74
C LEU A 9 -13.47 8.28 2.27
N ASP A 10 -13.76 8.23 3.57
CA ASP A 10 -14.40 7.08 4.21
C ASP A 10 -15.77 6.77 3.59
N ASP A 11 -16.62 7.78 3.40
CA ASP A 11 -17.93 7.61 2.74
C ASP A 11 -17.79 7.19 1.26
N PHE A 12 -16.74 7.64 0.58
CA PHE A 12 -16.46 7.28 -0.83
C PHE A 12 -16.00 5.82 -0.95
N LEU A 13 -14.96 5.44 -0.21
CA LEU A 13 -14.40 4.08 -0.21
C LEU A 13 -15.40 3.02 0.25
N ASN A 14 -16.40 3.37 1.09
CA ASN A 14 -17.47 2.45 1.50
C ASN A 14 -18.47 2.14 0.38
N LYS A 15 -18.48 2.93 -0.71
CA LYS A 15 -19.39 2.77 -1.85
C LYS A 15 -18.67 2.33 -3.12
N SER A 16 -17.37 2.58 -3.19
CA SER A 16 -16.51 2.15 -4.28
C SER A 16 -16.18 0.67 -4.21
N ASP A 17 -15.83 0.13 -5.36
CA ASP A 17 -15.37 -1.23 -5.51
C ASP A 17 -14.03 -1.26 -6.24
N HIS A 18 -12.97 -1.71 -5.55
CA HIS A 18 -11.63 -1.79 -6.14
C HIS A 18 -11.51 -2.76 -7.32
N GLU A 19 -12.49 -3.65 -7.51
CA GLU A 19 -12.56 -4.57 -8.66
C GLU A 19 -13.45 -4.02 -9.79
N SER A 20 -14.11 -2.87 -9.59
CA SER A 20 -14.92 -2.26 -10.65
C SER A 20 -14.06 -1.73 -11.78
N MET A 21 -14.64 -1.72 -12.99
CA MET A 21 -14.04 -1.10 -14.17
C MET A 21 -13.68 0.37 -13.92
N ASP A 22 -14.57 1.13 -13.28
CA ASP A 22 -14.34 2.56 -13.00
C ASP A 22 -13.15 2.81 -12.05
N TRP A 23 -12.89 1.89 -11.13
CA TRP A 23 -11.72 1.95 -10.25
C TRP A 23 -10.43 1.57 -10.99
N CYS A 24 -10.49 0.47 -11.76
CA CYS A 24 -9.35 -0.09 -12.49
C CYS A 24 -8.90 0.81 -13.64
N ASP A 25 -9.81 1.53 -14.29
CA ASP A 25 -9.54 2.48 -15.37
C ASP A 25 -9.07 3.86 -14.86
N GLY A 26 -8.90 4.03 -13.54
CA GLY A 26 -8.36 5.25 -12.94
C GLY A 26 -9.41 6.28 -12.50
N GLY A 27 -10.68 6.13 -12.90
CA GLY A 27 -11.71 7.12 -12.64
C GLY A 27 -11.99 7.35 -11.14
N GLU A 28 -12.41 6.30 -10.43
CA GLU A 28 -12.71 6.40 -9.00
C GLU A 28 -11.45 6.46 -8.14
N SER A 29 -10.37 5.78 -8.53
CA SER A 29 -9.10 5.78 -7.80
C SER A 29 -8.45 7.17 -7.80
N GLU A 30 -8.44 7.89 -8.94
CA GLU A 30 -7.98 9.29 -8.97
C GLU A 30 -8.84 10.22 -8.10
N MET A 31 -10.15 9.97 -7.99
CA MET A 31 -11.01 10.77 -7.10
C MET A 31 -10.64 10.54 -5.64
N ALA A 32 -10.37 9.30 -5.26
CA ALA A 32 -9.92 8.96 -3.92
C ALA A 32 -8.53 9.53 -3.60
N GLU A 33 -7.60 9.54 -4.56
CA GLU A 33 -6.30 10.21 -4.43
C GLU A 33 -6.48 11.73 -4.20
N LYS A 34 -7.34 12.40 -4.97
CA LYS A 34 -7.64 13.83 -4.77
C LYS A 34 -8.28 14.14 -3.41
N LEU A 35 -8.87 13.15 -2.74
CA LEU A 35 -9.38 13.27 -1.37
C LEU A 35 -8.27 13.07 -0.34
N ILE A 36 -7.37 12.11 -0.55
CA ILE A 36 -6.26 11.82 0.37
C ILE A 36 -5.21 12.94 0.38
N GLU A 37 -4.99 13.61 -0.74
CA GLU A 37 -4.09 14.78 -0.85
C GLU A 37 -4.49 15.96 0.04
N LYS A 38 -5.76 16.01 0.49
CA LYS A 38 -6.30 17.08 1.34
C LYS A 38 -6.18 16.77 2.82
N PHE A 39 -5.61 15.63 3.19
CA PHE A 39 -5.53 15.18 4.57
C PHE A 39 -4.59 16.07 5.38
N ASP A 40 -5.07 16.49 6.55
CA ASP A 40 -4.22 17.03 7.59
C ASP A 40 -3.67 15.91 8.51
N GLU A 41 -2.89 16.29 9.51
CA GLU A 41 -2.31 15.35 10.48
C GLU A 41 -3.39 14.53 11.21
N GLN A 42 -4.53 15.14 11.53
CA GLN A 42 -5.62 14.48 12.23
C GLN A 42 -6.36 13.49 11.33
N ASP A 43 -6.52 13.81 10.04
CA ASP A 43 -7.04 12.88 9.03
C ASP A 43 -6.17 11.63 8.91
N TRP A 44 -4.84 11.82 8.76
CA TRP A 44 -3.89 10.71 8.67
C TRP A 44 -3.89 9.83 9.93
N LYS A 45 -3.95 10.45 11.11
CA LYS A 45 -4.06 9.73 12.38
C LYS A 45 -5.34 8.89 12.42
N THR A 46 -6.47 9.50 12.07
CA THR A 46 -7.77 8.81 12.06
C THR A 46 -7.76 7.64 11.07
N LEU A 47 -7.22 7.84 9.86
CA LEU A 47 -7.08 6.79 8.86
C LEU A 47 -6.25 5.61 9.38
N SER A 48 -5.13 5.90 10.06
CA SER A 48 -4.26 4.87 10.64
C SER A 48 -4.94 4.02 11.71
N GLU A 49 -5.81 4.65 12.52
CA GLU A 49 -6.57 3.99 13.58
C GLU A 49 -7.64 3.03 13.00
N VAL A 50 -8.29 3.41 11.90
CA VAL A 50 -9.41 2.63 11.33
C VAL A 50 -9.02 1.65 10.23
N SER A 51 -7.84 1.80 9.61
CA SER A 51 -7.51 1.16 8.32
C SER A 51 -7.70 -0.36 8.28
N GLN A 52 -7.42 -1.07 9.37
CA GLN A 52 -7.56 -2.53 9.45
C GLN A 52 -8.94 -3.02 9.92
N ASN A 53 -9.82 -2.10 10.36
CA ASN A 53 -11.12 -2.42 10.96
C ASN A 53 -12.30 -2.13 10.03
N ARG A 54 -12.03 -1.62 8.82
CA ARG A 54 -13.03 -1.39 7.77
C ARG A 54 -13.31 -2.66 6.97
N SER A 55 -14.32 -2.63 6.08
CA SER A 55 -14.64 -3.75 5.21
C SER A 55 -13.46 -4.11 4.29
N LEU A 56 -13.41 -5.35 3.80
CA LEU A 56 -12.34 -5.79 2.89
C LEU A 56 -12.31 -4.96 1.60
N GLN A 57 -13.48 -4.63 1.06
CA GLN A 57 -13.60 -3.76 -0.10
C GLN A 57 -12.97 -2.38 0.14
N TRP A 58 -13.32 -1.75 1.27
CA TRP A 58 -12.73 -0.48 1.68
C TRP A 58 -11.21 -0.59 1.85
N GLN A 59 -10.72 -1.68 2.43
CA GLN A 59 -9.28 -1.94 2.61
C GLN A 59 -8.57 -2.09 1.26
N GLY A 60 -9.19 -2.78 0.30
CA GLY A 60 -8.66 -2.93 -1.06
C GLY A 60 -8.53 -1.58 -1.76
N CYS A 61 -9.61 -0.78 -1.73
CA CYS A 61 -9.62 0.58 -2.25
C CYS A 61 -8.54 1.46 -1.58
N LEU A 62 -8.40 1.39 -0.26
CA LEU A 62 -7.37 2.15 0.46
C LEU A 62 -5.96 1.76 -0.01
N VAL A 63 -5.66 0.47 -0.10
CA VAL A 63 -4.32 0.00 -0.47
C VAL A 63 -3.94 0.43 -1.89
N SER A 64 -4.89 0.44 -2.83
CA SER A 64 -4.60 0.83 -4.21
C SER A 64 -4.29 2.31 -4.40
N ILE A 65 -4.69 3.18 -3.46
CA ILE A 65 -4.44 4.64 -3.53
C ILE A 65 -3.33 5.10 -2.57
N LEU A 66 -2.80 4.22 -1.71
CA LEU A 66 -1.78 4.61 -0.73
C LEU A 66 -0.42 4.77 -1.38
N CYS A 67 0.09 6.00 -1.38
CA CYS A 67 1.43 6.33 -1.86
C CYS A 67 2.38 6.71 -0.69
N PRO A 68 3.63 6.19 -0.65
CA PRO A 68 4.66 6.61 0.30
C PRO A 68 4.97 8.11 0.29
N GLN A 69 4.70 8.79 -0.83
CA GLN A 69 4.94 10.23 -1.01
C GLN A 69 4.02 11.09 -0.13
N TYR A 70 2.90 10.54 0.33
CA TYR A 70 2.00 11.23 1.26
C TYR A 70 2.57 11.33 2.69
N GLY A 71 3.74 10.74 2.94
CA GLY A 71 4.50 10.94 4.17
C GLY A 71 4.51 9.72 5.10
N ALA A 72 5.08 9.92 6.29
CA ALA A 72 5.42 8.85 7.20
C ALA A 72 4.21 8.01 7.67
N VAL A 73 3.04 8.63 7.84
CA VAL A 73 1.83 7.90 8.26
C VAL A 73 1.30 7.02 7.14
N ALA A 74 1.32 7.48 5.88
CA ALA A 74 0.94 6.66 4.74
C ALA A 74 1.88 5.45 4.58
N GLN A 75 3.19 5.68 4.70
CA GLN A 75 4.21 4.62 4.70
C GLN A 75 3.94 3.58 5.81
N TYR A 76 3.64 4.05 7.02
CA TYR A 76 3.30 3.18 8.15
C TYR A 76 2.02 2.38 7.90
N ILE A 77 0.96 3.00 7.37
CA ILE A 77 -0.28 2.30 7.04
C ILE A 77 0.00 1.22 6.00
N LEU A 78 0.75 1.53 4.93
CA LEU A 78 1.05 0.57 3.88
C LEU A 78 1.77 -0.67 4.44
N VAL A 79 2.77 -0.48 5.31
CA VAL A 79 3.44 -1.58 6.02
C VAL A 79 2.49 -2.33 6.95
N LYS A 80 1.64 -1.62 7.70
CA LYS A 80 0.65 -2.23 8.59
C LYS A 80 -0.34 -3.12 7.83
N MET A 81 -0.73 -2.75 6.60
CA MET A 81 -1.67 -3.52 5.78
C MET A 81 -1.09 -4.86 5.31
N THR A 82 0.23 -5.03 5.26
CA THR A 82 0.86 -6.34 4.93
C THR A 82 0.64 -7.38 6.02
N GLY A 83 0.30 -6.95 7.24
CA GLY A 83 -0.09 -7.81 8.35
C GLY A 83 -1.59 -8.11 8.40
N SER A 84 -2.36 -7.79 7.33
CA SER A 84 -3.78 -8.11 7.27
C SER A 84 -4.01 -9.62 7.37
N LYS A 85 -5.10 -10.02 8.03
CA LYS A 85 -5.54 -11.42 8.10
C LYS A 85 -6.15 -11.89 6.77
N ASN A 86 -6.58 -10.96 5.92
CA ASN A 86 -7.03 -11.28 4.58
C ASN A 86 -5.80 -11.34 3.64
N PRO A 87 -5.55 -12.48 2.98
CA PRO A 87 -4.39 -12.65 2.10
C PRO A 87 -4.37 -11.69 0.91
N ASP A 88 -5.51 -11.32 0.35
CA ASP A 88 -5.60 -10.44 -0.82
C ASP A 88 -5.19 -9.01 -0.47
N ILE A 89 -5.62 -8.51 0.70
CA ILE A 89 -5.18 -7.20 1.22
C ILE A 89 -3.68 -7.21 1.55
N ALA A 90 -3.19 -8.28 2.19
CA ALA A 90 -1.77 -8.41 2.48
C ALA A 90 -0.94 -8.47 1.19
N PHE A 91 -1.43 -9.19 0.18
CA PHE A 91 -0.84 -9.26 -1.16
C PHE A 91 -0.77 -7.88 -1.81
N ALA A 92 -1.90 -7.16 -1.87
CA ALA A 92 -1.97 -5.85 -2.51
C ALA A 92 -1.03 -4.84 -1.84
N ALA A 93 -0.96 -4.85 -0.50
CA ALA A 93 -0.05 -3.97 0.23
C ALA A 93 1.41 -4.31 -0.04
N MET A 94 1.76 -5.61 -0.08
CA MET A 94 3.11 -6.04 -0.46
C MET A 94 3.45 -5.69 -1.90
N TYR A 95 2.50 -5.81 -2.82
CA TYR A 95 2.68 -5.45 -4.22
C TYR A 95 2.97 -3.95 -4.36
N ALA A 96 2.19 -3.10 -3.70
CA ALA A 96 2.44 -1.66 -3.65
C ALA A 96 3.83 -1.34 -3.05
N ILE A 97 4.22 -1.98 -1.94
CA ILE A 97 5.57 -1.81 -1.38
C ILE A 97 6.65 -2.21 -2.39
N SER A 98 6.44 -3.32 -3.10
CA SER A 98 7.36 -3.80 -4.13
C SER A 98 7.54 -2.79 -5.25
N PHE A 99 6.43 -2.25 -5.76
CA PHE A 99 6.40 -1.22 -6.77
C PHE A 99 7.21 0.00 -6.35
N TYR A 100 6.96 0.55 -5.16
CA TYR A 100 7.71 1.71 -4.64
C TYR A 100 9.16 1.39 -4.22
N CYS A 101 9.54 0.12 -4.16
CA CYS A 101 10.94 -0.32 -4.06
C CYS A 101 11.60 -0.49 -5.45
N GLY A 102 10.91 -0.13 -6.53
CA GLY A 102 11.38 -0.23 -7.91
C GLY A 102 11.14 -1.59 -8.55
N ILE A 103 10.33 -2.47 -7.96
CA ILE A 103 10.08 -3.80 -8.56
C ILE A 103 8.93 -3.69 -9.53
N ASN A 104 9.22 -3.96 -10.79
CA ASN A 104 8.23 -4.05 -11.84
C ASN A 104 8.34 -5.43 -12.53
N ALA A 105 7.39 -5.77 -13.38
CA ALA A 105 7.41 -7.04 -14.11
C ALA A 105 6.93 -6.86 -15.55
N ASN A 106 7.57 -7.59 -16.46
CA ASN A 106 7.16 -7.69 -17.86
C ASN A 106 7.13 -9.17 -18.30
N SER A 107 6.97 -9.42 -19.59
CA SER A 107 6.91 -10.78 -20.15
C SER A 107 8.19 -11.61 -19.93
N ALA A 108 9.34 -10.98 -19.64
CA ALA A 108 10.59 -11.66 -19.31
C ALA A 108 10.76 -11.93 -17.80
N GLY A 109 9.85 -11.42 -16.97
CA GLY A 109 9.89 -11.56 -15.52
C GLY A 109 10.08 -10.22 -14.79
N PRO A 110 10.37 -10.28 -13.48
CA PRO A 110 10.52 -9.09 -12.66
C PRO A 110 11.88 -8.40 -12.88
N PHE A 111 11.90 -7.08 -12.81
CA PHE A 111 13.09 -6.24 -13.01
C PHE A 111 13.07 -5.03 -12.06
N ILE A 112 14.21 -4.34 -11.96
CA ILE A 112 14.33 -3.10 -11.18
C ILE A 112 14.14 -1.90 -12.10
N ASP A 113 13.19 -1.05 -11.75
CA ASP A 113 12.96 0.26 -12.33
C ASP A 113 13.33 1.35 -11.32
N ASP A 114 14.55 1.89 -11.46
CA ASP A 114 15.08 2.92 -10.57
C ASP A 114 14.25 4.22 -10.63
N CYS A 115 13.45 4.45 -11.69
CA CYS A 115 12.62 5.66 -11.81
C CYS A 115 11.46 5.70 -10.81
N ILE A 116 11.06 4.55 -10.26
CA ILE A 116 9.90 4.41 -9.37
C ILE A 116 10.32 4.38 -7.90
N VAL A 117 11.61 4.13 -7.62
CA VAL A 117 12.12 3.90 -6.27
C VAL A 117 11.89 5.11 -5.37
N HIS A 118 11.13 4.92 -4.30
CA HIS A 118 11.01 5.90 -3.22
C HIS A 118 12.10 5.66 -2.17
N GLU A 119 13.28 6.25 -2.37
CA GLU A 119 14.49 5.96 -1.58
C GLU A 119 14.31 6.08 -0.06
N GLU A 120 13.62 7.13 0.42
CA GLU A 120 13.35 7.30 1.85
C GLU A 120 12.53 6.13 2.43
N PHE A 121 11.53 5.66 1.68
CA PHE A 121 10.66 4.58 2.12
C PHE A 121 11.42 3.25 2.11
N ARG A 122 12.17 2.99 1.03
CA ARG A 122 13.05 1.82 0.91
C ARG A 122 14.07 1.76 2.05
N ALA A 123 14.69 2.89 2.40
CA ALA A 123 15.62 2.99 3.51
C ALA A 123 14.95 2.67 4.86
N LYS A 124 13.74 3.19 5.11
CA LYS A 124 12.96 2.86 6.33
C LYS A 124 12.61 1.37 6.41
N LEU A 125 12.19 0.77 5.30
CA LEU A 125 11.87 -0.66 5.25
C LEU A 125 13.10 -1.53 5.59
N ARG A 126 14.28 -1.16 5.10
CA ARG A 126 15.56 -1.84 5.42
C ARG A 126 15.93 -1.79 6.91
N LEU A 127 15.48 -0.76 7.62
CA LEU A 127 15.71 -0.59 9.05
C LEU A 127 14.60 -1.21 9.91
N ASN A 128 13.48 -1.61 9.31
CA ASN A 128 12.34 -2.20 10.02
C ASN A 128 12.52 -3.73 10.14
N SER A 129 13.15 -4.16 11.23
CA SER A 129 13.42 -5.58 11.50
C SER A 129 12.16 -6.45 11.59
N GLU A 130 11.08 -5.92 12.16
CA GLU A 130 9.79 -6.62 12.30
C GLU A 130 9.19 -6.91 10.92
N PHE A 131 9.19 -5.90 10.03
CA PHE A 131 8.75 -6.07 8.66
C PHE A 131 9.63 -7.08 7.91
N LEU A 132 10.96 -6.95 7.99
CA LEU A 132 11.89 -7.86 7.31
C LEU A 132 11.73 -9.33 7.77
N ALA A 133 11.32 -9.54 9.02
CA ALA A 133 11.04 -10.85 9.58
C ALA A 133 9.65 -11.40 9.19
N SER A 134 8.65 -10.53 8.97
CA SER A 134 7.31 -10.95 8.52
C SER A 134 7.30 -11.36 7.05
N ILE A 135 8.21 -10.80 6.26
CA ILE A 135 8.31 -10.99 4.82
C ILE A 135 8.15 -12.46 4.38
N PRO A 136 8.90 -13.45 4.89
CA PRO A 136 8.75 -14.85 4.45
C PRO A 136 7.34 -15.42 4.66
N GLN A 137 6.65 -15.01 5.73
CA GLN A 137 5.30 -15.48 6.04
C GLN A 137 4.28 -14.88 5.06
N VAL A 138 4.45 -13.60 4.71
CA VAL A 138 3.62 -12.95 3.69
C VAL A 138 3.92 -13.51 2.30
N GLY A 139 5.18 -13.78 1.98
CA GLY A 139 5.58 -14.41 0.73
C GLY A 139 4.95 -15.79 0.49
N ASN A 140 4.80 -16.59 1.55
CA ASN A 140 4.12 -17.89 1.48
C ASN A 140 2.62 -17.79 1.16
N LEU A 141 1.98 -16.64 1.44
CA LEU A 141 0.58 -16.37 1.11
C LEU A 141 0.41 -15.84 -0.34
N VAL A 142 1.50 -15.38 -0.96
CA VAL A 142 1.48 -14.48 -2.13
C VAL A 142 2.16 -15.08 -3.38
N GLY A 143 3.18 -15.95 -3.24
CA GLY A 143 3.81 -16.68 -4.35
C GLY A 143 5.11 -16.08 -4.93
N ARG A 144 5.58 -16.60 -6.08
CA ARG A 144 6.96 -16.45 -6.62
C ARG A 144 7.41 -15.02 -6.97
N ASN A 145 6.51 -14.07 -7.19
CA ASN A 145 6.85 -12.66 -7.49
C ASN A 145 7.59 -11.96 -6.31
N TYR A 146 7.69 -12.64 -5.17
CA TYR A 146 8.16 -12.13 -3.90
C TYR A 146 9.65 -12.35 -3.60
N GLU A 147 10.31 -13.27 -4.30
CA GLU A 147 11.74 -13.59 -4.06
C GLU A 147 12.65 -12.40 -4.38
N LEU A 148 12.31 -11.62 -5.41
CA LEU A 148 13.06 -10.43 -5.79
C LEU A 148 12.94 -9.28 -4.76
N LEU A 149 11.77 -9.10 -4.14
CA LEU A 149 11.61 -8.11 -3.07
C LEU A 149 12.51 -8.43 -1.87
N GLN A 150 12.60 -9.70 -1.51
CA GLN A 150 13.49 -10.14 -0.43
C GLN A 150 14.95 -9.82 -0.74
N SER A 151 15.39 -10.03 -1.99
CA SER A 151 16.77 -9.81 -2.41
C SER A 151 17.14 -8.32 -2.32
N ILE A 152 16.29 -7.44 -2.84
CA ILE A 152 16.47 -5.97 -2.83
C ILE A 152 16.46 -5.37 -1.42
N LEU A 153 15.54 -5.81 -0.57
CA LEU A 153 15.41 -5.31 0.80
C LEU A 153 16.53 -5.84 1.70
N ARG A 154 17.00 -7.07 1.48
CA ARG A 154 18.10 -7.67 2.27
C ARG A 154 19.48 -7.37 1.71
N GLY A 155 19.58 -6.63 0.61
CA GLY A 155 20.86 -6.24 0.00
C GLY A 155 21.65 -7.42 -0.57
N LYS A 156 20.97 -8.50 -0.97
CA LYS A 156 21.58 -9.61 -1.71
C LYS A 156 20.99 -9.58 -3.11
N PRO A 157 21.78 -9.39 -4.18
CA PRO A 157 21.28 -9.52 -5.54
C PRO A 157 20.69 -10.91 -5.78
#